data_AF-A0A959Z1K8-F1
#
_entry.id   AF-A0A959Z1K8-F1
#
_cell.length_a   1.000
_cell.length_b   1.000
_cell.length_c   1.000
_cell.angle_alpha   90.00
_cell.angle_beta   90.00
_cell.angle_gamma   90.00
#
_symmetry.space_group_name_H-M   'P 1'
#
loop_
_entity.id
_entity.type
_entity.pdbx_description
1 polymer ?
#
loop_
_entity_poly.entity_id
_entity_poly.type
_entity_poly.pdbx_seq_one_letter_code
_entity_poly.pdbx_strand_id
1 'polypeptide(L)'
;NVDKTDPAPLDEIATLANAAFGEGMYVYGISASLFENIEAVRHEHQLPFEFLQCDEKTIKTVVRSNPGVVLLREGVVLGKWHANDVPTINEVKGKLKDEG
;
A
#
# COMPACT_ATOMS: atom_id res chain seq x y z
N ASN A 1 -0.09 -7.97 11.10
CA ASN A 1 0.70 -7.59 12.29
C ASN A 1 1.92 -6.84 11.81
N VAL A 2 2.16 -5.63 12.33
CA VAL A 2 3.29 -4.80 11.86
C VAL A 2 4.64 -5.36 12.33
N ASP A 3 4.68 -6.07 13.45
CA ASP A 3 5.90 -6.71 13.98
C ASP A 3 6.36 -7.93 13.16
N LYS A 4 5.63 -8.31 12.11
CA LYS A 4 5.99 -9.42 11.20
C LYS A 4 6.28 -8.92 9.78
N THR A 5 6.41 -7.61 9.60
CA THR A 5 6.70 -7.03 8.30
C THR A 5 8.19 -7.12 8.02
N ASP A 6 8.55 -7.75 6.90
CA ASP A 6 9.91 -7.70 6.38
C ASP A 6 10.23 -6.24 5.97
N PRO A 7 11.35 -5.65 6.41
CA PRO A 7 11.67 -4.26 6.11
C PRO A 7 12.00 -4.01 4.63
N ALA A 8 12.50 -5.00 3.88
CA ALA A 8 12.88 -4.80 2.48
C ALA A 8 11.70 -4.37 1.56
N PRO A 9 10.51 -4.97 1.65
CA PRO A 9 9.31 -4.51 0.96
C PRO A 9 8.89 -3.06 1.24
N LEU A 10 9.20 -2.51 2.42
CA LEU A 10 8.72 -1.19 2.83
C LEU A 10 9.39 -0.07 2.04
N ASP A 11 10.68 -0.20 1.74
CA ASP A 11 11.42 0.80 0.96
C ASP A 11 10.95 0.83 -0.51
N GLU A 12 10.63 -0.34 -1.07
CA GLU A 12 10.05 -0.44 -2.41
C GLU A 12 8.65 0.19 -2.47
N ILE A 13 7.82 -0.07 -1.45
CA ILE A 13 6.49 0.55 -1.33
C ILE A 13 6.61 2.07 -1.16
N ALA A 14 7.57 2.55 -0.38
CA ALA A 14 7.82 3.99 -0.21
C ALA A 14 8.25 4.64 -1.54
N THR A 15 9.11 3.97 -2.31
CA THR A 15 9.54 4.41 -3.63
C THR A 15 8.38 4.47 -4.62
N LEU A 16 7.57 3.42 -4.66
CA LEU A 16 6.34 3.38 -5.48
C LEU A 16 5.38 4.49 -5.06
N ALA A 17 5.22 4.72 -3.76
CA ALA A 17 4.31 5.75 -3.26
C ALA A 17 4.76 7.15 -3.67
N ASN A 18 6.04 7.47 -3.56
CA ASN A 18 6.60 8.75 -4.04
C ASN A 18 6.38 8.93 -5.54
N ALA A 19 6.62 7.89 -6.34
CA ALA A 19 6.36 7.94 -7.78
C ALA A 19 4.88 8.14 -8.08
N ALA A 20 3.99 7.48 -7.34
CA ALA A 20 2.55 7.62 -7.48
C ALA A 20 2.06 9.02 -7.11
N PHE A 21 2.58 9.63 -6.04
CA PHE A 21 2.31 11.02 -5.69
C PHE A 21 2.75 11.99 -6.79
N GLY A 22 3.92 11.77 -7.40
CA GLY A 22 4.41 12.56 -8.54
C GLY A 22 3.50 12.50 -9.78
N GLU A 23 2.72 11.42 -9.91
CA GLU A 23 1.74 11.21 -10.97
C GLU A 23 0.33 11.72 -10.59
N GLY A 24 0.18 12.34 -9.41
CA GLY A 24 -1.09 12.85 -8.92
C GLY A 24 -2.04 11.78 -8.35
N MET A 25 -1.52 10.59 -8.05
CA MET A 25 -2.29 9.52 -7.40
C MET A 25 -2.26 9.66 -5.87
N TYR A 26 -3.33 9.18 -5.24
CA TYR A 26 -3.39 9.07 -3.78
C TYR A 26 -2.87 7.71 -3.33
N VAL A 27 -2.03 7.72 -2.30
CA VAL A 27 -1.49 6.51 -1.68
C VAL A 27 -1.78 6.56 -0.19
N TYR A 28 -2.35 5.47 0.32
CA TYR A 28 -2.68 5.31 1.73
C TYR A 28 -2.19 3.94 2.22
N GLY A 29 -1.58 3.92 3.39
CA GLY A 29 -1.32 2.68 4.12
C GLY A 29 -2.59 2.25 4.85
N ILE A 30 -2.95 0.96 4.86
CA ILE A 30 -4.08 0.47 5.66
C ILE A 30 -3.58 -0.60 6.61
N SER A 31 -3.86 -0.44 7.90
CA SER A 31 -3.46 -1.41 8.92
C SER A 31 -4.54 -1.56 9.98
N ALA A 32 -4.65 -2.78 10.53
CA ALA A 32 -5.49 -3.09 11.67
C ALA A 32 -4.78 -2.92 13.02
N SER A 33 -3.48 -2.62 12.99
CA SER A 33 -2.71 -2.30 14.19
C SER A 33 -3.19 -0.98 14.80
N LEU A 34 -2.86 -0.77 16.08
CA LEU A 34 -3.16 0.49 16.76
C LEU A 34 -2.42 1.65 16.08
N PHE A 35 -3.06 2.81 16.07
CA PHE A 35 -2.54 4.03 15.45
C PHE A 35 -1.12 4.39 15.92
N GLU A 36 -0.83 4.21 17.21
CA GLU A 36 0.50 4.49 17.79
C GLU A 36 1.61 3.64 17.16
N ASN A 37 1.35 2.35 16.92
CA ASN A 37 2.32 1.45 16.28
C ASN A 37 2.52 1.80 14.80
N ILE A 38 1.46 2.29 14.15
CA ILE A 38 1.49 2.69 12.75
C ILE A 38 2.30 4.00 12.58
N GLU A 39 2.08 4.97 13.47
CA GLU A 39 2.84 6.23 13.46
C GLU A 39 4.33 6.01 13.74
N ALA A 40 4.67 5.09 14.65
CA ALA A 40 6.05 4.70 14.91
C ALA A 40 6.74 4.17 13.64
N VAL A 41 6.10 3.23 12.93
CA VAL A 41 6.64 2.65 11.69
C VAL A 41 6.71 3.68 10.57
N ARG A 42 5.71 4.57 10.46
CA ARG A 42 5.72 5.67 9.50
C ARG A 42 6.92 6.60 9.74
N HIS A 43 7.19 6.95 10.99
CA HIS A 43 8.33 7.80 11.34
C HIS A 43 9.66 7.09 11.14
N GLU A 44 9.75 5.82 11.53
CA GLU A 44 10.96 5.00 11.42
C GLU A 44 11.38 4.79 9.97
N HIS A 45 10.42 4.49 9.09
CA HIS A 45 10.67 4.23 7.66
C HIS A 45 10.44 5.45 6.76
N GLN A 46 10.19 6.63 7.34
CA GLN A 46 9.92 7.88 6.62
C GLN A 46 8.89 7.74 5.50
N LEU A 47 7.82 6.99 5.75
CA LEU A 47 6.84 6.66 4.73
C LEU A 47 6.06 7.93 4.30
N PRO A 48 5.99 8.23 2.99
CA PRO A 48 5.44 9.49 2.49
C PRO A 48 3.91 9.55 2.50
N PHE A 49 3.25 8.47 2.89
CA PHE A 49 1.79 8.33 2.87
C PHE A 49 1.21 8.27 4.29
N GLU A 50 -0.05 8.73 4.40
CA GLU A 50 -0.82 8.58 5.62
C GLU A 50 -1.33 7.15 5.75
N PHE A 51 -1.46 6.69 7.00
CA PHE A 51 -2.08 5.42 7.29
C PHE A 51 -3.50 5.63 7.80
N LEU A 52 -4.40 4.79 7.30
CA LEU A 52 -5.76 4.67 7.75
C LEU A 52 -5.90 3.39 8.58
N GLN A 53 -6.59 3.52 9.71
CA GLN A 53 -6.96 2.37 10.51
C GLN A 53 -8.25 1.76 9.95
N CYS A 54 -8.23 0.45 9.70
CA CYS A 54 -9.41 -0.29 9.26
C CYS A 54 -9.52 -1.60 10.04
N ASP A 55 -10.74 -2.10 10.22
CA ASP A 55 -10.98 -3.36 10.92
C ASP A 55 -10.26 -4.53 10.21
N GLU A 56 -9.59 -5.38 10.99
CA GLU A 56 -8.77 -6.49 10.49
C GLU A 56 -9.56 -7.44 9.57
N LYS A 57 -10.86 -7.64 9.83
CA LYS A 57 -11.70 -8.52 9.02
C LYS A 57 -11.97 -7.88 7.66
N THR A 58 -12.17 -6.58 7.60
CA THR A 58 -12.34 -5.83 6.34
C THR A 58 -11.06 -5.93 5.51
N ILE A 59 -9.89 -5.71 6.10
CA ILE A 59 -8.60 -5.83 5.41
C ILE A 59 -8.40 -7.24 4.87
N LYS A 60 -8.63 -8.29 5.68
CA LYS A 60 -8.50 -9.71 5.28
C LYS A 60 -9.46 -10.10 4.14
N THR A 61 -10.55 -9.38 3.96
CA THR A 61 -11.52 -9.62 2.90
C THR A 61 -11.05 -9.02 1.57
N VAL A 62 -10.39 -7.87 1.61
CA VAL A 62 -9.89 -7.16 0.41
C VAL A 62 -8.49 -7.66 -0.01
N VAL A 63 -7.61 -7.94 0.96
CA VAL A 63 -6.22 -8.39 0.76
C VAL A 63 -5.89 -9.49 1.74
N ARG A 64 -5.62 -10.71 1.25
CA ARG A 64 -5.16 -11.85 2.07
C ARG A 64 -3.66 -11.84 2.34
N SER A 65 -2.93 -10.84 1.84
CA SER A 65 -1.48 -10.68 1.99
C SER A 65 -1.15 -9.65 3.06
N ASN A 66 -0.20 -9.93 3.94
CA ASN A 66 0.27 -8.96 4.93
C ASN A 66 1.80 -8.96 4.93
N PRO A 67 2.46 -7.98 4.28
CA PRO A 67 1.91 -6.82 3.58
C PRO A 67 1.39 -7.13 2.15
N GLY A 68 0.64 -6.20 1.56
CA GLY A 68 0.21 -6.27 0.16
C GLY A 68 -0.18 -4.88 -0.38
N VAL A 69 -0.01 -4.70 -1.69
CA VAL A 69 -0.35 -3.45 -2.40
C VAL A 69 -1.62 -3.67 -3.20
N VAL A 70 -2.53 -2.68 -3.20
CA VAL A 70 -3.77 -2.71 -3.99
C VAL A 70 -3.89 -1.42 -4.78
N LEU A 71 -4.22 -1.57 -6.05
CA LEU A 71 -4.63 -0.46 -6.91
C LEU A 71 -6.16 -0.42 -6.96
N LEU A 72 -6.73 0.68 -6.50
CA LEU A 72 -8.17 0.94 -6.47
C LEU A 72 -8.50 2.15 -7.35
N ARG A 73 -9.56 2.03 -8.15
CA ARG A 73 -10.15 3.15 -8.89
C ARG A 73 -11.66 3.07 -8.74
N GLU A 74 -12.27 4.12 -8.19
CA GLU A 74 -13.74 4.23 -8.03
C GLU A 74 -14.40 3.00 -7.37
N GLY A 75 -13.73 2.37 -6.41
CA GLY A 75 -14.22 1.18 -5.72
C GLY A 75 -13.96 -0.16 -6.43
N VAL A 76 -13.33 -0.13 -7.61
CA VAL A 76 -12.89 -1.32 -8.36
C VAL A 76 -11.42 -1.61 -8.09
N VAL A 77 -11.09 -2.86 -7.81
CA VAL A 77 -9.70 -3.33 -7.66
C VAL A 77 -9.14 -3.62 -9.04
N LEU A 78 -8.22 -2.77 -9.49
CA LEU A 78 -7.52 -2.90 -10.78
C LEU A 78 -6.31 -3.85 -10.70
N GLY A 79 -5.75 -4.00 -9.49
CA GLY A 79 -4.58 -4.84 -9.27
C GLY A 79 -4.31 -5.06 -7.79
N LYS A 80 -3.70 -6.21 -7.48
CA LYS A 80 -3.23 -6.55 -6.14
C LYS A 80 -1.92 -7.31 -6.23
N TRP A 81 -0.98 -6.97 -5.37
CA TRP A 81 0.36 -7.53 -5.36
C TRP A 81 0.76 -7.93 -3.94
N HIS A 82 1.58 -8.96 -3.85
CA HIS A 82 2.22 -9.33 -2.60
C HIS A 82 3.33 -8.33 -2.27
N ALA A 83 3.69 -8.19 -0.99
CA ALA A 83 4.84 -7.38 -0.57
C ALA A 83 6.19 -7.76 -1.23
N ASN A 84 6.28 -8.96 -1.81
CA ASN A 84 7.51 -9.43 -2.47
C ASN A 84 7.51 -9.17 -3.98
N ASP A 85 6.42 -8.62 -4.50
CA ASP A 85 6.20 -8.42 -5.93
C ASP A 85 5.60 -7.03 -6.13
N VAL A 86 6.22 -6.03 -5.49
CA VAL A 86 5.76 -4.64 -5.54
C VAL A 86 5.86 -4.17 -6.99
N PRO A 87 4.75 -3.70 -7.60
CA PRO A 87 4.76 -3.30 -8.99
C PRO A 87 5.56 -2.01 -9.17
N THR A 88 6.06 -1.82 -10.38
CA THR A 88 6.59 -0.52 -10.80
C THR A 88 5.47 0.48 -11.09
N ILE A 89 5.77 1.77 -11.02
CA ILE A 89 4.81 2.83 -11.38
C ILE A 89 4.28 2.69 -12.82
N ASN A 90 5.10 2.15 -13.73
CA ASN A 90 4.70 1.94 -15.12
C ASN A 90 3.66 0.83 -15.25
N GLU A 91 3.77 -0.25 -14.47
CA GLU A 91 2.78 -1.33 -14.45
C GLU A 91 1.46 -0.85 -13.85
N VAL A 92 1.53 -0.06 -12.78
CA VAL A 92 0.36 0.61 -12.19
C VAL A 92 -0.35 1.49 -13.23
N LYS A 93 0.41 2.30 -13.97
CA LYS A 93 -0.12 3.16 -15.04
C LYS A 93 -0.67 2.37 -16.22
N GLY A 94 -0.08 1.23 -16.57
CA GLY A 94 -0.62 0.31 -17.57
C GLY A 94 -2.02 -0.15 -17.20
N LYS A 95 -2.18 -0.67 -15.96
CA LYS A 95 -3.48 -1.11 -15.43
C LYS A 95 -4.54 0.00 -15.38
N LEU A 96 -4.14 1.25 -15.14
CA LEU A 96 -5.06 2.40 -15.17
C LEU A 96 -5.56 2.74 -16.58
N LYS A 97 -4.76 2.48 -17.62
CA LYS A 97 -5.08 2.80 -19.01
C LYS A 97 -5.87 1.71 -19.73
N ASP A 98 -5.72 0.45 -19.33
CA ASP A 98 -6.42 -0.71 -19.93
C ASP A 98 -7.94 -0.73 -19.68
N GLU A 99 -8.45 0.06 -18.72
CA GLU A 99 -9.90 0.21 -18.47
C GLU A 99 -10.50 1.50 -19.06
N GLY A 100 -9.81 2.12 -20.04
CA GLY A 100 -10.26 3.33 -20.76
C GLY A 100 -10.87 3.05 -22.13
#